data_AF-A0A9E5HXW9-F1
#
_entry.id   AF-A0A9E5HXW9-F1
#
_cell.length_a   1.000
_cell.length_b   1.000
_cell.length_c   1.000
_cell.angle_alpha   90.00
_cell.angle_beta   90.00
_cell.angle_gamma   90.00
#
_symmetry.space_group_name_H-M   'P 1'
#
loop_
_entity.id
_entity.type
_entity.pdbx_description
1 polymer ?
#
loop_
_entity_poly.entity_id
_entity_poly.type
_entity_poly.pdbx_seq_one_letter_code
_entity_poly.pdbx_strand_id
1 'polypeptide(L)' 'AINRGMISDPAAPFGGNKQSGLGREGGFDGIHEFLQTKYIGVEI' A
#
# COMPACT_ATOMS: atom_id res chain seq x y z
N ALA A 1 -13.36 -9.01 -3.60
CA ALA A 1 -14.26 -9.68 -2.66
C ALA A 1 -14.88 -10.89 -3.32
N ILE A 2 -14.79 -12.07 -2.71
CA ILE A 2 -15.49 -13.26 -3.21
C ILE A 2 -16.68 -13.48 -2.28
N ASN A 3 -17.89 -13.58 -2.86
CA ASN A 3 -19.15 -13.79 -2.13
C ASN A 3 -19.51 -12.72 -1.07
N ARG A 4 -19.03 -11.46 -1.23
CA ARG A 4 -19.36 -10.31 -0.35
C ARG A 4 -19.33 -9.00 -1.13
N GLY A 5 -20.23 -8.06 -0.81
CA GLY A 5 -20.40 -6.79 -1.54
C GLY A 5 -19.45 -5.66 -1.15
N MET A 6 -18.97 -5.63 0.10
CA MET A 6 -17.99 -4.65 0.57
C MET A 6 -16.93 -5.33 1.43
N ILE A 7 -15.67 -4.95 1.22
CA ILE A 7 -14.52 -5.34 2.03
C ILE A 7 -13.79 -4.05 2.40
N SER A 8 -13.64 -3.81 3.70
CA SER A 8 -12.85 -2.73 4.27
C SER A 8 -12.12 -3.30 5.46
N ASP A 9 -10.82 -3.53 5.28
CA ASP A 9 -9.90 -4.01 6.29
C ASP A 9 -8.69 -3.07 6.28
N PRO A 10 -8.38 -2.36 7.39
CA PRO A 10 -7.26 -1.43 7.45
C PRO A 10 -5.90 -2.07 7.15
N ALA A 11 -5.75 -3.38 7.34
CA ALA A 11 -4.52 -4.09 7.05
C ALA A 11 -4.36 -4.44 5.56
N ALA A 12 -5.44 -4.41 4.78
CA ALA A 12 -5.42 -4.72 3.36
C ALA A 12 -5.12 -3.44 2.53
N PRO A 13 -4.30 -3.54 1.47
CA PRO A 13 -4.06 -2.41 0.57
C PRO A 13 -5.32 -2.11 -0.25
N PHE A 14 -5.67 -0.83 -0.35
CA PHE A 14 -6.81 -0.33 -1.11
C PHE A 14 -6.37 0.73 -2.14
N GLY A 15 -6.93 0.69 -3.34
CA GLY A 15 -6.65 1.70 -4.36
C GLY A 15 -7.14 1.30 -5.75
N GLY A 16 -7.13 2.28 -6.66
CA GLY A 16 -7.63 2.12 -8.03
C GLY A 16 -6.57 1.65 -9.02
N ASN A 17 -7.01 1.31 -10.23
CA ASN A 17 -6.12 1.07 -11.37
C ASN A 17 -6.46 2.08 -12.48
N LYS A 18 -5.47 2.46 -13.30
CA LYS A 18 -5.63 3.37 -14.45
C LYS A 18 -6.18 4.74 -14.00
N GLN A 19 -7.30 5.17 -14.58
CA GLN A 19 -7.95 6.45 -14.27
C GLN A 19 -8.58 6.48 -12.87
N SER A 20 -8.77 5.31 -12.23
CA SER A 20 -9.30 5.24 -10.87
C SER A 20 -8.26 5.56 -9.78
N GLY A 21 -6.99 5.74 -10.14
CA GLY A 21 -5.91 6.10 -9.22
C GLY A 21 -4.61 5.34 -9.46
N LEU A 22 -3.55 5.83 -8.82
CA LEU A 22 -2.21 5.24 -8.74
C LEU A 22 -1.82 5.17 -7.26
N GLY A 23 -1.04 4.16 -6.88
CA GLY A 23 -0.68 3.92 -5.47
C GLY A 23 -1.72 3.13 -4.69
N ARG A 24 -1.48 2.95 -3.39
CA ARG A 24 -2.35 2.23 -2.44
C ARG A 24 -2.36 2.92 -1.08
N GLU A 25 -3.47 2.76 -0.37
CA GLU A 25 -3.66 3.16 1.02
C GLU A 25 -3.90 1.92 1.89
N GLY A 26 -3.70 2.03 3.22
CA GLY A 26 -3.85 0.92 4.15
C GLY A 26 -2.74 -0.14 4.04
N GLY A 27 -2.64 -1.02 5.04
CA GLY A 27 -1.61 -2.05 5.09
C GLY A 27 -0.18 -1.52 5.02
N PHE A 28 0.75 -2.37 4.58
CA PHE A 28 2.16 -2.00 4.40
C PHE A 28 2.36 -1.06 3.21
N ASP A 29 1.61 -1.25 2.12
CA ASP A 29 1.72 -0.39 0.94
C ASP A 29 1.37 1.07 1.26
N GLY A 30 0.34 1.29 2.09
CA GLY A 30 -0.10 2.63 2.48
C GLY A 30 0.94 3.41 3.29
N ILE A 31 1.70 2.77 4.19
CA ILE A 31 2.75 3.49 4.93
C ILE A 31 3.96 3.80 4.04
N HIS A 32 4.26 2.96 3.05
CA HIS A 32 5.40 3.17 2.15
C HIS A 32 5.26 4.42 1.28
N GLU A 33 4.04 4.88 0.98
CA GLU A 33 3.81 6.17 0.29
C GLU A 33 4.32 7.39 1.09
N PHE A 34 4.49 7.25 2.41
CA PHE A 34 4.99 8.30 3.30
C PHE A 34 6.43 8.09 3.75
N LEU A 35 7.06 6.99 3.35
CA LEU A 35 8.42 6.65 3.73
C LEU A 35 9.36 6.81 2.53
N GLN A 36 10.60 7.17 2.82
CA GLN A 36 11.66 7.18 1.81
C GLN A 36 12.62 6.02 2.10
N THR A 37 12.75 5.11 1.15
CA THR A 37 13.74 4.02 1.23
C THR A 37 15.15 4.60 1.28
N LYS A 38 15.92 4.18 2.29
CA LYS A 38 17.34 4.53 2.44
C LYS A 38 18.19 3.28 2.31
N TYR A 39 19.17 3.32 1.43
CA TYR A 39 20.20 2.30 1.31
C TYR A 39 21.44 2.75 2.08
N ILE A 40 21.91 1.93 3.02
CA ILE A 40 23.03 2.27 3.91
C ILE A 40 24.05 1.13 3.84
N GLY A 41 25.27 1.46 3.42
CA GLY A 41 26.42 0.58 3.50
C GLY A 41 27.24 0.89 4.74
N VAL A 42 27.72 -0.15 5.43
CA VAL A 42 28.61 -0.04 6.58
C VAL A 42 29.83 -0.90 6.30
N GLU A 43 31.02 -0.31 6.41
CA GLU A 43 32.28 -1.05 6.40
C GLU A 43 32.47 -1.70 7.76
N ILE A 44 32.82 -2.99 7.77
CA ILE A 44 33.10 -3.78 8.98
C ILE A 44 34.61 -3.77 9.23
#